data_AF-A0A7K1H7N8-F1
#
_entry.id   AF-A0A7K1H7N8-F1
#
_cell.length_a   1.000
_cell.length_b   1.000
_cell.length_c   1.000
_cell.angle_alpha   90.00
_cell.angle_beta   90.00
_cell.angle_gamma   90.00
#
_symmetry.space_group_name_H-M   'P 1'
#
loop_
_entity.id
_entity.type
_entity.pdbx_description
1 polymer ?
#
loop_
_entity_poly.entity_id
_entity_poly.type
_entity_poly.pdbx_seq_one_letter_code
_entity_poly.pdbx_strand_id
1 'polypeptide(L)'
;MNRSTDDTIETDILGIGLGPANLSFGALHEPVDGRQACFLEAAPFFQWHAGMMVPEGQLQVSFLKDLVTTVDPTSKFTFLNYLAEQGTLHRFLIACATSGTYREEFEKYYRWSAERLSGVRWGHVVERVEADGDRFEVTVRTTSGEVRAYASTLVLGTGKQPYLPPFAAALRGRRVMHSSDLMVGALDVAGKDVLVVGGGQSGGEVVDYLLSDTGALPASLTWLSKRSGFQPLDDSPFTNEWFFPDYVDHFYALPRERRESLLKTHRLASDGISESTLRDIYRRLYYLDMAHAGQVRHHLRPACHVEALRPDGDRHVALVRELDGTGRFEVPADVIVFCTGYRGGLPAYLAGLDPQPRRDDGQLRISRDYRLDWGGPESLSIYVQNAAEHTHGIADPNLSLAAWRSARIINAIYGRQVYDTEREQSTSRFGPVPTTVTAPTTVTVPPDTAPAETEAAPIGGGPLTVGFRCPERSPGGMSVEMAVLPGSDIRPVPFHSSRWEVPPGAVSDLDVHEVEEIWMVGSGRGRLVSDDDAIDVAPGDMVFMPSKVPHQVVNTGTEPLRIFSVWW
;
A
#
# COMPACT_ATOMS: atom_id res chain seq x y z
N MET A 1 52.15 -27.82 9.61
CA MET A 1 50.91 -27.09 9.98
C MET A 1 50.96 -25.75 9.26
N ASN A 2 50.50 -25.72 8.00
CA ASN A 2 50.35 -24.47 7.25
C ASN A 2 49.01 -23.87 7.63
N ARG A 3 49.02 -22.68 8.26
CA ARG A 3 47.84 -21.82 8.32
C ARG A 3 47.43 -21.53 6.89
N SER A 4 46.23 -21.99 6.53
CA SER A 4 45.55 -21.60 5.30
C SER A 4 45.58 -20.07 5.21
N THR A 5 45.91 -19.55 4.04
CA THR A 5 45.75 -18.13 3.70
C THR A 5 44.33 -17.70 4.08
N ASP A 6 44.22 -16.70 4.96
CA ASP A 6 42.95 -16.07 5.33
C ASP A 6 42.29 -15.55 4.04
N ASP A 7 41.18 -16.17 3.66
CA ASP A 7 40.31 -15.65 2.61
C ASP A 7 39.83 -14.28 3.13
N THR A 8 40.27 -13.21 2.47
CA THR A 8 39.98 -11.82 2.89
C THR A 8 39.15 -11.16 1.79
N ILE A 9 38.05 -10.51 2.18
CA ILE A 9 37.18 -9.78 1.26
C ILE A 9 37.50 -8.29 1.40
N GLU A 10 38.04 -7.67 0.37
CA GLU A 10 38.29 -6.22 0.31
C GLU A 10 37.28 -5.58 -0.66
N THR A 11 36.58 -4.54 -0.23
CA THR A 11 35.59 -3.84 -1.06
C THR A 11 35.38 -2.40 -0.58
N ASP A 12 34.87 -1.51 -1.42
CA ASP A 12 34.55 -0.15 -0.97
C ASP A 12 33.23 -0.12 -0.19
N ILE A 13 32.24 -0.88 -0.67
CA ILE A 13 30.87 -0.92 -0.16
C ILE A 13 30.51 -2.37 0.20
N LEU A 14 30.24 -2.64 1.47
CA LEU A 14 29.80 -3.95 1.93
C LEU A 14 28.31 -3.91 2.29
N GLY A 15 27.49 -4.58 1.48
CA GLY A 15 26.08 -4.83 1.77
C GLY A 15 25.94 -6.03 2.71
N ILE A 16 25.28 -5.85 3.86
CA ILE A 16 25.03 -6.93 4.82
C ILE A 16 23.56 -7.36 4.69
N GLY A 17 23.35 -8.61 4.24
CA GLY A 17 22.06 -9.16 3.82
C GLY A 17 21.71 -8.79 2.38
N LEU A 18 21.05 -9.72 1.67
CA LEU A 18 20.59 -9.54 0.30
C LEU A 18 19.08 -9.81 0.19
N GLY A 19 18.29 -9.13 1.03
CA GLY A 19 16.85 -9.00 0.80
C GLY A 19 16.52 -8.03 -0.35
N PRO A 20 15.23 -7.85 -0.70
CA PRO A 20 14.83 -7.00 -1.83
C PRO A 20 15.41 -5.57 -1.81
N ALA A 21 15.59 -4.99 -0.62
CA ALA A 21 16.14 -3.65 -0.47
C ALA A 21 17.62 -3.55 -0.88
N ASN A 22 18.48 -4.46 -0.40
CA ASN A 22 19.90 -4.49 -0.81
C ASN A 22 20.07 -5.04 -2.23
N LEU A 23 19.17 -5.91 -2.68
CA LEU A 23 19.13 -6.35 -4.08
C LEU A 23 18.80 -5.18 -5.02
N SER A 24 17.88 -4.29 -4.63
CA SER A 24 17.57 -3.06 -5.35
C SER A 24 18.77 -2.11 -5.37
N PHE A 25 19.43 -1.92 -4.23
CA PHE A 25 20.67 -1.16 -4.15
C PHE A 25 21.75 -1.73 -5.07
N GLY A 26 21.99 -3.04 -5.03
CA GLY A 26 22.95 -3.69 -5.91
C GLY A 26 22.61 -3.53 -7.38
N ALA A 27 21.35 -3.74 -7.77
CA ALA A 27 20.89 -3.61 -9.16
C ALA A 27 21.07 -2.18 -9.71
N LEU A 28 20.81 -1.15 -8.90
CA LEU A 28 21.08 0.25 -9.25
C LEU A 28 22.57 0.59 -9.18
N HIS A 29 23.35 -0.06 -8.31
CA HIS A 29 24.77 0.22 -8.20
C HIS A 29 25.60 -0.46 -9.31
N GLU A 30 25.16 -1.62 -9.82
CA GLU A 30 25.88 -2.44 -10.81
C GLU A 30 26.44 -1.65 -12.03
N PRO A 31 25.70 -0.71 -12.66
CA PRO A 31 26.24 0.08 -13.78
C PRO A 31 27.07 1.32 -13.37
N VAL A 32 27.26 1.58 -12.06
CA VAL A 32 27.91 2.79 -11.56
C VAL A 32 29.40 2.54 -11.33
N ASP A 33 30.24 3.23 -12.10
CA ASP A 33 31.69 3.16 -11.95
C ASP A 33 32.21 3.94 -10.73
N GLY A 34 33.33 3.46 -10.17
CA GLY A 34 34.18 4.20 -9.22
C GLY A 34 34.29 3.60 -7.82
N ARG A 35 33.39 2.69 -7.43
CA ARG A 35 33.47 1.94 -6.18
C ARG A 35 33.02 0.50 -6.40
N GLN A 36 33.68 -0.46 -5.76
CA GLN A 36 33.25 -1.86 -5.79
C GLN A 36 32.28 -2.15 -4.65
N ALA A 37 31.25 -2.96 -4.94
CA ALA A 37 30.31 -3.44 -3.93
C ALA A 37 30.39 -4.96 -3.79
N CYS A 38 30.31 -5.45 -2.55
CA CYS A 38 30.15 -6.86 -2.23
C CYS A 38 28.97 -7.04 -1.27
N PHE A 39 28.19 -8.10 -1.45
CA PHE A 39 27.02 -8.40 -0.63
C PHE A 39 27.20 -9.74 0.09
N LEU A 40 27.04 -9.75 1.41
CA LEU A 40 27.13 -10.95 2.23
C LEU A 40 25.72 -11.41 2.63
N GLU A 41 25.32 -12.60 2.22
CA GLU A 41 24.03 -13.21 2.57
C GLU A 41 24.24 -14.51 3.35
N ALA A 42 23.52 -14.64 4.47
CA ALA A 42 23.60 -15.79 5.35
C ALA A 42 22.97 -17.05 4.71
N ALA A 43 21.90 -16.88 3.94
CA ALA A 43 21.27 -17.97 3.21
C ALA A 43 22.18 -18.51 2.08
N PRO A 44 22.09 -19.79 1.72
CA PRO A 44 22.88 -20.38 0.65
C PRO A 44 22.42 -19.97 -0.76
N PHE A 45 21.24 -19.36 -0.89
CA PHE A 45 20.66 -18.83 -2.12
C PHE A 45 19.56 -17.81 -1.78
N PHE A 46 19.09 -17.04 -2.77
CA PHE A 46 18.06 -16.02 -2.56
C PHE A 46 16.73 -16.64 -2.09
N GLN A 47 16.18 -16.10 -1.00
CA GLN A 47 14.87 -16.48 -0.47
C GLN A 47 14.14 -15.24 0.04
N TRP A 48 12.93 -14.98 -0.47
CA TRP A 48 12.09 -13.89 0.01
C TRP A 48 10.85 -14.43 0.71
N HIS A 49 10.75 -14.22 2.03
CA HIS A 49 9.61 -14.66 2.86
C HIS A 49 9.13 -16.10 2.58
N ALA A 50 10.07 -17.05 2.43
CA ALA A 50 9.77 -18.43 2.00
C ALA A 50 8.66 -19.10 2.82
N GLY A 51 8.61 -18.86 4.13
CA GLY A 51 7.56 -19.44 4.99
C GLY A 51 6.16 -18.84 4.82
N MET A 52 6.00 -17.74 4.08
CA MET A 52 4.72 -17.12 3.72
C MET A 52 4.48 -17.13 2.19
N MET A 53 5.15 -18.02 1.47
CA MET A 53 4.84 -18.31 0.06
C MET A 53 3.60 -19.22 -0.02
N VAL A 54 2.46 -18.71 0.43
CA VAL A 54 1.18 -19.40 0.28
C VAL A 54 0.82 -19.47 -1.22
N PRO A 55 0.20 -20.58 -1.68
CA PRO A 55 -0.25 -20.70 -3.07
C PRO A 55 -1.13 -19.53 -3.49
N GLU A 56 -0.95 -19.06 -4.72
CA GLU A 56 -1.72 -17.95 -5.31
C GLU A 56 -1.59 -16.60 -4.59
N GLY A 57 -0.72 -16.49 -3.57
CA GLY A 57 -0.45 -15.23 -2.88
C GLY A 57 0.06 -14.15 -3.83
N GLN A 58 -0.53 -12.95 -3.73
CA GLN A 58 -0.21 -11.81 -4.60
C GLN A 58 0.63 -10.73 -3.89
N LEU A 59 1.24 -9.85 -4.68
CA LEU A 59 1.83 -8.61 -4.19
C LEU A 59 0.73 -7.58 -3.87
N GLN A 60 0.97 -6.77 -2.84
CA GLN A 60 0.10 -5.63 -2.50
C GLN A 60 0.57 -4.31 -3.15
N VAL A 61 1.50 -4.39 -4.11
CA VAL A 61 2.05 -3.24 -4.82
C VAL A 61 2.11 -3.54 -6.32
N SER A 62 2.07 -2.48 -7.13
CA SER A 62 2.30 -2.60 -8.57
C SER A 62 3.64 -3.27 -8.86
N PHE A 63 3.68 -4.16 -9.85
CA PHE A 63 4.93 -4.77 -10.31
C PHE A 63 5.94 -3.75 -10.87
N LEU A 64 5.51 -2.53 -11.22
CA LEU A 64 6.40 -1.45 -11.62
C LEU A 64 7.18 -0.86 -10.44
N LYS A 65 6.76 -1.13 -9.20
CA LYS A 65 7.55 -0.86 -7.99
C LYS A 65 8.53 -2.02 -7.73
N ASP A 66 9.23 -2.44 -8.78
CA ASP A 66 10.27 -3.47 -8.72
C ASP A 66 11.59 -2.92 -8.15
N LEU A 67 12.71 -3.59 -8.42
CA LEU A 67 14.02 -3.21 -7.89
C LEU A 67 14.53 -1.86 -8.40
N VAL A 68 14.13 -1.42 -9.59
CA VAL A 68 14.82 -0.35 -10.34
C VAL A 68 13.91 0.58 -11.16
N THR A 69 12.74 0.12 -11.61
CA THR A 69 11.92 0.77 -12.65
C THR A 69 11.53 2.21 -12.31
N THR A 70 11.20 2.51 -11.05
CA THR A 70 10.82 3.87 -10.62
C THR A 70 11.98 4.86 -10.54
N VAL A 71 13.21 4.41 -10.77
CA VAL A 71 14.42 5.24 -10.82
C VAL A 71 15.06 5.19 -12.19
N ASP A 72 15.23 3.99 -12.74
CA ASP A 72 15.80 3.74 -14.06
C ASP A 72 14.99 2.65 -14.78
N PRO A 73 13.95 3.04 -15.54
CA PRO A 73 13.16 2.14 -16.37
C PRO A 73 13.97 1.45 -17.47
N THR A 74 15.19 1.91 -17.77
CA THR A 74 16.05 1.34 -18.82
C THR A 74 16.97 0.25 -18.30
N SER A 75 17.04 0.07 -16.97
CA SER A 75 17.88 -0.93 -16.33
C SER A 75 17.55 -2.33 -16.83
N LYS A 76 18.61 -3.14 -17.03
CA LYS A 76 18.47 -4.57 -17.33
C LYS A 76 17.75 -5.33 -16.21
N PHE A 77 17.71 -4.79 -14.99
CA PHE A 77 17.11 -5.45 -13.82
C PHE A 77 15.61 -5.16 -13.64
N THR A 78 14.93 -4.54 -14.59
CA THR A 78 13.47 -4.34 -14.50
C THR A 78 12.73 -5.69 -14.55
N PHE A 79 11.58 -5.77 -13.86
CA PHE A 79 10.70 -6.94 -13.92
C PHE A 79 10.17 -7.18 -15.34
N LEU A 80 9.97 -6.11 -16.11
CA LEU A 80 9.60 -6.21 -17.53
C LEU A 80 10.70 -6.87 -18.36
N ASN A 81 11.97 -6.53 -18.14
CA ASN A 81 13.08 -7.19 -18.83
C ASN A 81 13.21 -8.66 -18.41
N TYR A 82 12.99 -8.97 -17.12
CA TYR A 82 12.89 -10.36 -16.65
C TYR A 82 11.83 -11.14 -17.43
N LEU A 83 10.59 -10.63 -17.52
CA LEU A 83 9.50 -11.28 -18.24
C LEU A 83 9.81 -11.44 -19.75
N ALA A 84 10.48 -10.47 -20.35
CA ALA A 84 10.91 -10.53 -21.74
C ALA A 84 11.96 -11.64 -21.96
N GLU A 85 12.98 -11.71 -21.09
CA GLU A 85 14.01 -12.77 -21.15
C GLU A 85 13.45 -14.17 -20.87
N GLN A 86 12.41 -14.29 -20.03
CA GLN A 86 11.71 -15.55 -19.80
C GLN A 86 10.73 -15.92 -20.92
N GLY A 87 10.46 -15.02 -21.88
CA GLY A 87 9.48 -15.23 -22.95
C GLY A 87 8.03 -15.26 -22.45
N THR A 88 7.74 -14.71 -21.27
CA THR A 88 6.41 -14.74 -20.64
C THR A 88 5.68 -13.39 -20.66
N LEU A 89 6.32 -12.31 -21.11
CA LEU A 89 5.77 -10.95 -21.07
C LEU A 89 4.34 -10.83 -21.60
N HIS A 90 4.04 -11.31 -22.81
CA HIS A 90 2.68 -11.21 -23.35
C HIS A 90 1.65 -11.99 -22.52
N ARG A 91 2.03 -13.17 -22.02
CA ARG A 91 1.15 -13.98 -21.16
C ARG A 91 0.91 -13.30 -19.83
N PHE A 92 1.94 -12.70 -19.24
CA PHE A 92 1.82 -11.89 -18.03
C PHE A 92 0.87 -10.71 -18.24
N LEU A 93 0.99 -9.98 -19.35
CA LEU A 93 0.12 -8.85 -19.65
C LEU A 93 -1.36 -9.24 -19.74
N ILE A 94 -1.66 -10.42 -20.29
CA ILE A 94 -3.03 -10.95 -20.39
C ILE A 94 -3.55 -11.43 -19.03
N ALA A 95 -2.71 -12.12 -18.25
CA ALA A 95 -3.14 -12.79 -17.02
C ALA A 95 -3.14 -11.89 -15.78
N CYS A 96 -2.11 -11.04 -15.64
CA CYS A 96 -1.73 -10.44 -14.36
C CYS A 96 -1.76 -8.90 -14.35
N ALA A 97 -1.71 -8.23 -15.51
CA ALA A 97 -1.54 -6.77 -15.56
C ALA A 97 -2.63 -5.99 -14.78
N THR A 98 -3.85 -6.53 -14.69
CA THR A 98 -4.97 -5.93 -13.95
C THR A 98 -5.40 -6.74 -12.73
N SER A 99 -4.94 -7.99 -12.59
CA SER A 99 -5.41 -8.94 -11.57
C SER A 99 -4.43 -9.12 -10.41
N GLY A 100 -3.27 -8.45 -10.46
CA GLY A 100 -2.21 -8.58 -9.48
C GLY A 100 -1.11 -9.57 -9.90
N THR A 101 0.08 -9.39 -9.33
CA THR A 101 1.26 -10.22 -9.60
C THR A 101 1.45 -11.25 -8.51
N TYR A 102 1.70 -12.51 -8.90
CA TYR A 102 1.98 -13.57 -7.94
C TYR A 102 3.32 -13.35 -7.24
N ARG A 103 3.33 -13.55 -5.92
CA ARG A 103 4.51 -13.43 -5.07
C ARG A 103 5.61 -14.42 -5.47
N GLU A 104 5.24 -15.63 -5.88
CA GLU A 104 6.17 -16.64 -6.40
C GLU A 104 6.87 -16.20 -7.70
N GLU A 105 6.18 -15.48 -8.58
CA GLU A 105 6.80 -14.95 -9.81
C GLU A 105 7.79 -13.83 -9.48
N PHE A 106 7.45 -12.98 -8.52
CA PHE A 106 8.37 -11.93 -8.04
C PHE A 106 9.58 -12.50 -7.29
N GLU A 107 9.42 -13.61 -6.56
CA GLU A 107 10.55 -14.34 -5.96
C GLU A 107 11.51 -14.87 -7.04
N LYS A 108 10.98 -15.46 -8.11
CA LYS A 108 11.79 -15.91 -9.26
C LYS A 108 12.52 -14.74 -9.93
N TYR A 109 11.85 -13.60 -10.08
CA TYR A 109 12.47 -12.36 -10.57
C TYR A 109 13.62 -11.89 -9.65
N TYR A 110 13.41 -11.87 -8.34
CA TYR A 110 14.47 -11.49 -7.41
C TYR A 110 15.65 -12.46 -7.44
N ARG A 111 15.39 -13.78 -7.50
CA ARG A 111 16.44 -14.78 -7.68
C ARG A 111 17.21 -14.56 -8.98
N TRP A 112 16.51 -14.37 -10.09
CA TRP A 112 17.10 -14.06 -11.40
C TRP A 112 17.97 -12.80 -11.37
N SER A 113 17.57 -11.78 -10.60
CA SER A 113 18.32 -10.54 -10.41
C SER A 113 19.57 -10.79 -9.56
N ALA A 114 19.43 -11.53 -8.46
CA ALA A 114 20.52 -11.85 -7.55
C ALA A 114 21.62 -12.71 -8.21
N GLU A 115 21.25 -13.61 -9.13
CA GLU A 115 22.19 -14.41 -9.93
C GLU A 115 22.98 -13.58 -10.95
N ARG A 116 22.46 -12.41 -11.35
CA ARG A 116 23.08 -11.48 -12.30
C ARG A 116 23.87 -10.36 -11.63
N LEU A 117 23.71 -10.19 -10.32
CA LEU A 117 24.40 -9.18 -9.55
C LEU A 117 25.85 -9.61 -9.29
N SER A 118 26.81 -8.71 -9.54
CA SER A 118 28.21 -8.97 -9.23
C SER A 118 28.46 -8.88 -7.71
N GLY A 119 29.48 -9.59 -7.22
CA GLY A 119 29.95 -9.43 -5.83
C GLY A 119 29.07 -10.05 -4.75
N VAL A 120 28.14 -10.96 -5.06
CA VAL A 120 27.32 -11.66 -4.05
C VAL A 120 28.07 -12.86 -3.45
N ARG A 121 28.04 -12.99 -2.12
CA ARG A 121 28.61 -14.10 -1.35
C ARG A 121 27.53 -14.75 -0.48
N TRP A 122 27.07 -15.92 -0.91
CA TRP A 122 26.07 -16.74 -0.19
C TRP A 122 26.70 -17.55 0.95
N GLY A 123 25.92 -17.90 1.96
CA GLY A 123 26.41 -18.66 3.13
C GLY A 123 27.44 -17.91 3.99
N HIS A 124 27.45 -16.57 3.92
CA HIS A 124 28.36 -15.69 4.64
C HIS A 124 27.59 -14.98 5.76
N VAL A 125 27.71 -15.50 6.99
CA VAL A 125 27.00 -14.96 8.16
C VAL A 125 27.87 -13.92 8.85
N VAL A 126 27.45 -12.66 8.82
CA VAL A 126 28.14 -11.59 9.56
C VAL A 126 27.88 -11.75 11.06
N GLU A 127 28.95 -11.83 11.85
CA GLU A 127 28.89 -12.04 13.30
C GLU A 127 29.28 -10.80 14.10
N ARG A 128 30.23 -10.02 13.59
CA ARG A 128 30.74 -8.82 14.26
C ARG A 128 31.19 -7.77 13.25
N VAL A 129 30.95 -6.51 13.58
CA VAL A 129 31.44 -5.33 12.86
C VAL A 129 32.17 -4.45 13.87
N GLU A 130 33.38 -4.05 13.52
CA GLU A 130 34.24 -3.16 14.29
C GLU A 130 34.78 -2.06 13.38
N ALA A 131 35.12 -0.92 13.95
CA ALA A 131 35.84 0.13 13.23
C ALA A 131 37.33 -0.01 13.52
N ASP A 132 38.15 -0.14 12.48
CA ASP A 132 39.61 -0.24 12.56
C ASP A 132 40.23 0.83 11.65
N GLY A 133 40.72 1.91 12.25
CA GLY A 133 41.32 3.03 11.52
C GLY A 133 40.33 3.70 10.56
N ASP A 134 40.58 3.55 9.26
CA ASP A 134 39.81 4.14 8.16
C ASP A 134 38.87 3.16 7.45
N ARG A 135 38.69 1.96 7.99
CA ARG A 135 37.81 0.91 7.47
C ARG A 135 37.01 0.22 8.58
N PHE A 136 35.93 -0.43 8.20
CA PHE A 136 35.26 -1.43 9.02
C PHE A 136 35.95 -2.76 8.85
N GLU A 137 36.20 -3.46 9.95
CA GLU A 137 36.54 -4.88 9.95
C GLU A 137 35.28 -5.69 10.29
N VAL A 138 34.96 -6.67 9.45
CA VAL A 138 33.76 -7.49 9.57
C VAL A 138 34.15 -8.96 9.70
N THR A 139 33.78 -9.58 10.82
CA THR A 139 33.95 -11.01 11.05
C THR A 139 32.80 -11.77 10.42
N VAL A 140 33.12 -12.71 9.52
CA VAL A 140 32.15 -13.47 8.75
C VAL A 140 32.37 -14.96 8.99
N ARG A 141 31.32 -15.67 9.42
CA ARG A 141 31.33 -17.13 9.50
C ARG A 141 30.79 -17.73 8.21
N THR A 142 31.53 -18.67 7.65
CA THR A 142 31.15 -19.48 6.49
C THR A 142 31.14 -20.97 6.86
N THR A 143 30.81 -21.83 5.91
CA THR A 143 30.94 -23.30 6.08
C THR A 143 32.40 -23.76 6.07
N SER A 144 33.33 -22.97 5.53
CA SER A 144 34.77 -23.27 5.47
C SER A 144 35.57 -22.69 6.64
N GLY A 145 35.00 -21.78 7.43
CA GLY A 145 35.64 -21.20 8.60
C GLY A 145 35.25 -19.74 8.82
N GLU A 146 36.07 -19.03 9.58
CA GLU A 146 35.96 -17.58 9.72
C GLU A 146 36.73 -16.89 8.58
N VAL A 147 36.15 -15.81 8.06
CA VAL A 147 36.65 -14.96 6.99
C VAL A 147 36.57 -13.51 7.48
N ARG A 148 37.51 -12.66 7.04
CA ARG A 148 37.49 -11.22 7.34
C ARG A 148 37.10 -10.43 6.11
N ALA A 149 36.24 -9.43 6.29
CA ALA A 149 35.88 -8.49 5.24
C ALA A 149 36.19 -7.05 5.69
N TYR A 150 36.67 -6.23 4.76
CA TYR A 150 37.03 -4.84 5.01
C TYR A 150 36.33 -3.91 4.02
N ALA A 151 35.76 -2.82 4.52
CA ALA A 151 35.11 -1.79 3.70
C ALA A 151 35.06 -0.42 4.38
N SER A 152 34.98 0.66 3.60
CA SER A 152 34.77 2.01 4.15
C SER A 152 33.28 2.35 4.35
N THR A 153 32.40 1.65 3.62
CA THR A 153 30.95 1.89 3.64
C THR A 153 30.18 0.60 3.88
N LEU A 154 29.24 0.60 4.82
CA LEU A 154 28.30 -0.49 5.06
C LEU A 154 26.89 -0.11 4.60
N VAL A 155 26.18 -1.04 3.97
CA VAL A 155 24.75 -0.89 3.65
C VAL A 155 23.97 -2.05 4.29
N LEU A 156 23.25 -1.74 5.37
CA LEU A 156 22.56 -2.73 6.19
C LEU A 156 21.18 -3.05 5.62
N GLY A 157 21.01 -4.25 5.07
CA GLY A 157 19.77 -4.75 4.46
C GLY A 157 19.27 -6.05 5.09
N THR A 158 19.58 -6.31 6.36
CA THR A 158 19.26 -7.57 7.05
C THR A 158 17.80 -7.81 7.37
N GLY A 159 16.91 -6.86 7.05
CA GLY A 159 15.47 -6.98 7.26
C GLY A 159 15.04 -7.01 8.73
N LYS A 160 13.76 -7.33 8.95
CA LYS A 160 13.14 -7.44 10.28
C LYS A 160 13.04 -8.91 10.69
N GLN A 161 13.11 -9.21 11.99
CA GLN A 161 13.00 -10.59 12.49
C GLN A 161 11.55 -10.94 12.87
N PRO A 162 11.09 -12.19 12.64
CA PRO A 162 9.80 -12.68 13.10
C PRO A 162 9.57 -12.37 14.57
N TYR A 163 8.41 -11.79 14.91
CA TYR A 163 8.09 -11.49 16.30
C TYR A 163 7.06 -12.47 16.84
N LEU A 164 7.46 -13.25 17.84
CA LEU A 164 6.56 -13.98 18.72
C LEU A 164 6.51 -13.28 20.09
N PRO A 165 5.33 -13.15 20.72
CA PRO A 165 5.25 -12.79 22.13
C PRO A 165 6.14 -13.72 22.98
N PRO A 166 6.83 -13.23 24.03
CA PRO A 166 7.79 -14.05 24.79
C PRO A 166 7.22 -15.38 25.30
N PHE A 167 5.96 -15.40 25.76
CA PHE A 167 5.28 -16.62 26.20
C PHE A 167 5.07 -17.65 25.07
N ALA A 168 4.90 -17.19 23.83
CA ALA A 168 4.73 -18.04 22.66
C ALA A 168 6.07 -18.46 22.06
N ALA A 169 7.08 -17.58 22.13
CA ALA A 169 8.44 -17.88 21.67
C ALA A 169 9.05 -19.07 22.43
N ALA A 170 8.78 -19.17 23.74
CA ALA A 170 9.20 -20.30 24.58
C ALA A 170 8.58 -21.65 24.17
N LEU A 171 7.47 -21.62 23.43
CA LEU A 171 6.71 -22.80 22.99
C LEU A 171 6.85 -23.05 21.48
N ARG A 172 7.72 -22.31 20.78
CA ARG A 172 7.85 -22.38 19.32
C ARG A 172 8.16 -23.81 18.86
N GLY A 173 7.40 -24.30 17.89
CA GLY A 173 7.54 -25.64 17.34
C GLY A 173 6.40 -25.98 16.40
N ARG A 174 6.09 -27.27 16.24
CA ARG A 174 5.06 -27.75 15.28
C ARG A 174 3.63 -27.31 15.61
N ARG A 175 3.34 -27.00 16.88
CA ARG A 175 1.99 -26.63 17.35
C ARG A 175 1.84 -25.13 17.60
N VAL A 176 2.92 -24.42 17.88
CA VAL A 176 2.91 -22.97 18.11
C VAL A 176 3.99 -22.38 17.22
N MET A 177 3.60 -21.60 16.22
CA MET A 177 4.55 -21.08 15.24
C MET A 177 4.26 -19.63 14.88
N HIS A 178 5.29 -18.97 14.35
CA HIS A 178 5.09 -17.72 13.63
C HIS A 178 4.68 -18.04 12.18
N SER A 179 3.93 -17.14 11.54
CA SER A 179 3.51 -17.32 10.14
C SER A 179 4.68 -17.52 9.17
N SER A 180 5.87 -16.99 9.49
CA SER A 180 7.12 -17.21 8.75
C SER A 180 7.63 -18.66 8.73
N ASP A 181 7.01 -19.56 9.49
CA ASP A 181 7.36 -20.98 9.51
C ASP A 181 6.29 -21.85 8.80
N LEU A 182 5.19 -21.24 8.33
CA LEU A 182 4.00 -21.94 7.83
C LEU A 182 4.34 -22.90 6.69
N MET A 183 5.04 -22.41 5.67
CA MET A 183 5.39 -23.20 4.47
C MET A 183 6.71 -23.97 4.60
N VAL A 184 7.45 -23.79 5.70
CA VAL A 184 8.74 -24.49 5.92
C VAL A 184 8.52 -25.94 6.36
N GLY A 185 7.34 -26.27 6.90
CA GLY A 185 6.96 -27.63 7.30
C GLY A 185 5.59 -28.02 6.77
N ALA A 186 5.30 -29.32 6.75
CA ALA A 186 3.95 -29.82 6.47
C ALA A 186 3.04 -29.53 7.66
N LEU A 187 2.25 -28.46 7.56
CA LEU A 187 1.23 -28.13 8.54
C LEU A 187 0.01 -29.04 8.31
N ASP A 188 -0.16 -30.03 9.17
CA ASP A 188 -1.36 -30.86 9.20
C ASP A 188 -2.40 -30.21 10.12
N VAL A 189 -3.47 -29.67 9.52
CA VAL A 189 -4.59 -29.04 10.22
C VAL A 189 -5.89 -29.83 10.13
N ALA A 190 -5.94 -30.90 9.34
CA ALA A 190 -7.17 -31.59 9.03
C ALA A 190 -7.83 -32.14 10.31
N GLY A 191 -9.09 -31.77 10.56
CA GLY A 191 -9.83 -32.19 11.74
C GLY A 191 -9.32 -31.64 13.09
N LYS A 192 -8.44 -30.64 13.08
CA LYS A 192 -7.86 -30.03 14.30
C LYS A 192 -8.52 -28.70 14.67
N ASP A 193 -8.38 -28.30 15.93
CA ASP A 193 -8.74 -26.97 16.41
C ASP A 193 -7.57 -26.00 16.15
N VAL A 194 -7.75 -25.04 15.25
CA VAL A 194 -6.71 -24.11 14.80
C VAL A 194 -7.00 -22.69 15.25
N LEU A 195 -5.98 -22.04 15.81
CA LEU A 195 -6.02 -20.64 16.25
C LEU A 195 -5.05 -19.79 15.43
N VAL A 196 -5.56 -18.78 14.73
CA VAL A 196 -4.76 -17.77 14.03
C VAL A 196 -4.80 -16.47 14.83
N VAL A 197 -3.62 -15.90 15.13
CA VAL A 197 -3.49 -14.67 15.93
C VAL A 197 -2.84 -13.56 15.11
N GLY A 198 -3.61 -12.54 14.75
CA GLY A 198 -3.16 -11.36 14.00
C GLY A 198 -4.10 -11.03 12.84
N GLY A 199 -4.55 -9.78 12.74
CA GLY A 199 -5.49 -9.32 11.71
C GLY A 199 -4.89 -8.38 10.66
N GLY A 200 -3.65 -8.63 10.24
CA GLY A 200 -3.03 -8.00 9.06
C GLY A 200 -2.96 -9.00 7.89
N GLN A 201 -2.37 -8.60 6.75
CA GLN A 201 -2.34 -9.41 5.52
C GLN A 201 -1.96 -10.88 5.74
N SER A 202 -0.86 -11.17 6.45
CA SER A 202 -0.44 -12.55 6.70
C SER A 202 -1.48 -13.37 7.45
N GLY A 203 -2.25 -12.75 8.36
CA GLY A 203 -3.34 -13.42 9.07
C GLY A 203 -4.50 -13.76 8.15
N GLY A 204 -4.86 -12.84 7.25
CA GLY A 204 -5.86 -13.07 6.21
C GLY A 204 -5.45 -14.21 5.27
N GLU A 205 -4.24 -14.15 4.72
CA GLU A 205 -3.70 -15.18 3.83
C GLU A 205 -3.58 -16.55 4.49
N VAL A 206 -3.19 -16.62 5.77
CA VAL A 206 -3.17 -17.89 6.52
C VAL A 206 -4.59 -18.44 6.65
N VAL A 207 -5.57 -17.60 7.02
CA VAL A 207 -6.97 -18.03 7.14
C VAL A 207 -7.52 -18.53 5.81
N ASP A 208 -7.30 -17.77 4.74
CA ASP A 208 -7.72 -18.13 3.39
C ASP A 208 -7.11 -19.46 2.94
N TYR A 209 -5.78 -19.61 3.11
CA TYR A 209 -5.06 -20.84 2.82
C TYR A 209 -5.62 -22.04 3.58
N LEU A 210 -5.85 -21.92 4.90
CA LEU A 210 -6.36 -23.01 5.73
C LEU A 210 -7.79 -23.42 5.38
N LEU A 211 -8.56 -22.55 4.73
CA LEU A 211 -9.93 -22.82 4.28
C LEU A 211 -9.98 -23.26 2.82
N SER A 212 -8.90 -23.13 2.05
CA SER A 212 -8.89 -23.35 0.60
C SER A 212 -9.19 -24.80 0.19
N ASP A 213 -8.62 -25.79 0.87
CA ASP A 213 -8.79 -27.21 0.56
C ASP A 213 -9.92 -27.85 1.39
N THR A 214 -11.05 -28.14 0.74
CA THR A 214 -12.19 -28.82 1.37
C THR A 214 -11.83 -30.22 1.90
N GLY A 215 -10.85 -30.90 1.31
CA GLY A 215 -10.40 -32.23 1.74
C GLY A 215 -9.53 -32.24 3.00
N ALA A 216 -9.02 -31.08 3.41
CA ALA A 216 -8.08 -30.94 4.51
C ALA A 216 -8.50 -29.88 5.55
N LEU A 217 -9.80 -29.57 5.64
CA LEU A 217 -10.31 -28.52 6.53
C LEU A 217 -10.02 -28.81 8.02
N PRO A 218 -9.75 -27.75 8.82
CA PRO A 218 -9.72 -27.88 10.25
C PRO A 218 -11.11 -28.19 10.82
N ALA A 219 -11.16 -28.87 11.98
CA ALA A 219 -12.43 -29.06 12.70
C ALA A 219 -12.96 -27.74 13.25
N SER A 220 -12.05 -26.85 13.69
CA SER A 220 -12.39 -25.46 14.00
C SER A 220 -11.28 -24.48 13.63
N LEU A 221 -11.68 -23.27 13.26
CA LEU A 221 -10.79 -22.14 12.98
C LEU A 221 -11.22 -20.93 13.81
N THR A 222 -10.39 -20.51 14.76
CA THR A 222 -10.56 -19.24 15.48
C THR A 222 -9.55 -18.22 14.97
N TRP A 223 -10.01 -17.07 14.47
CA TRP A 223 -9.14 -15.98 14.03
C TRP A 223 -9.28 -14.78 14.98
N LEU A 224 -8.20 -14.45 15.69
CA LEU A 224 -8.17 -13.35 16.65
C LEU A 224 -7.39 -12.15 16.10
N SER A 225 -7.91 -10.95 16.33
CA SER A 225 -7.20 -9.70 16.02
C SER A 225 -7.26 -8.73 17.19
N LYS A 226 -6.16 -8.02 17.47
CA LYS A 226 -6.16 -6.90 18.44
C LYS A 226 -6.90 -5.67 17.91
N ARG A 227 -7.14 -5.59 16.60
CA ARG A 227 -7.82 -4.46 15.95
C ARG A 227 -9.32 -4.56 16.20
N SER A 228 -10.04 -3.45 16.17
CA SER A 228 -11.50 -3.42 16.30
C SER A 228 -12.24 -4.16 15.19
N GLY A 229 -11.58 -4.45 14.06
CA GLY A 229 -12.11 -5.25 12.97
C GLY A 229 -11.00 -5.83 12.09
N PHE A 230 -11.40 -6.62 11.09
CA PHE A 230 -10.55 -7.06 9.98
C PHE A 230 -10.65 -6.01 8.87
N GLN A 231 -9.81 -4.99 8.96
CA GLN A 231 -9.91 -3.80 8.11
C GLN A 231 -9.10 -3.96 6.81
N PRO A 232 -9.63 -3.46 5.68
CA PRO A 232 -8.89 -3.45 4.43
C PRO A 232 -7.66 -2.55 4.53
N LEU A 233 -6.67 -2.84 3.67
CA LEU A 233 -5.62 -1.90 3.31
C LEU A 233 -6.26 -0.71 2.61
N ASP A 234 -5.93 0.50 3.05
CA ASP A 234 -6.32 1.70 2.32
C ASP A 234 -5.28 1.96 1.22
N ASP A 235 -5.60 1.50 0.02
CA ASP A 235 -4.82 1.70 -1.20
C ASP A 235 -5.45 2.79 -2.11
N SER A 236 -6.30 3.65 -1.54
CA SER A 236 -6.90 4.74 -2.30
C SER A 236 -5.83 5.71 -2.83
N PRO A 237 -6.05 6.38 -3.98
CA PRO A 237 -5.02 7.20 -4.61
C PRO A 237 -4.39 8.26 -3.70
N PHE A 238 -5.19 8.96 -2.88
CA PHE A 238 -4.71 10.00 -1.98
C PHE A 238 -3.93 9.44 -0.78
N THR A 239 -4.36 8.30 -0.23
CA THR A 239 -3.62 7.60 0.82
C THR A 239 -2.29 7.06 0.27
N ASN A 240 -2.28 6.57 -0.96
CA ASN A 240 -1.07 6.13 -1.63
C ASN A 240 -0.05 7.25 -1.88
N GLU A 241 -0.44 8.52 -1.78
CA GLU A 241 0.51 9.63 -1.84
C GLU A 241 1.49 9.67 -0.66
N TRP A 242 1.20 8.97 0.45
CA TRP A 242 2.17 8.78 1.52
C TRP A 242 3.37 7.92 1.12
N PHE A 243 3.32 7.27 -0.04
CA PHE A 243 4.42 6.53 -0.64
C PHE A 243 5.11 7.30 -1.78
N PHE A 244 5.02 8.64 -1.78
CA PHE A 244 5.82 9.50 -2.67
C PHE A 244 7.10 9.99 -2.00
N PRO A 245 8.17 10.23 -2.78
CA PRO A 245 9.41 10.88 -2.31
C PRO A 245 9.16 12.16 -1.48
N ASP A 246 8.34 13.08 -2.00
CA ASP A 246 8.03 14.36 -1.36
C ASP A 246 7.38 14.20 0.01
N TYR A 247 6.53 13.18 0.18
CA TYR A 247 5.91 12.90 1.48
C TYR A 247 6.95 12.39 2.49
N VAL A 248 7.90 11.56 2.07
CA VAL A 248 8.98 11.08 2.95
C VAL A 248 9.81 12.25 3.46
N ASP A 249 10.17 13.20 2.59
CA ASP A 249 10.91 14.39 2.98
C ASP A 249 10.11 15.31 3.91
N HIS A 250 8.83 15.52 3.62
CA HIS A 250 7.93 16.24 4.53
C HIS A 250 7.88 15.56 5.90
N PHE A 251 7.66 14.24 5.93
CA PHE A 251 7.57 13.47 7.16
C PHE A 251 8.87 13.54 7.96
N TYR A 252 10.03 13.48 7.30
CA TYR A 252 11.33 13.60 7.93
C TYR A 252 11.50 14.92 8.69
N ALA A 253 11.02 16.02 8.11
CA ALA A 253 11.10 17.36 8.70
C ALA A 253 10.12 17.60 9.87
N LEU A 254 9.14 16.74 10.07
CA LEU A 254 8.16 16.90 11.16
C LEU A 254 8.78 16.66 12.54
N PRO A 255 8.29 17.38 13.58
CA PRO A 255 8.62 17.06 14.96
C PRO A 255 8.28 15.61 15.31
N ARG A 256 9.09 15.01 16.19
CA ARG A 256 8.96 13.61 16.61
C ARG A 256 7.54 13.22 17.02
N GLU A 257 6.93 13.98 17.93
CA GLU A 257 5.58 13.67 18.44
C GLU A 257 4.55 13.61 17.31
N ARG A 258 4.72 14.46 16.30
CA ARG A 258 3.85 14.46 15.12
C ARG A 258 4.09 13.21 14.26
N ARG A 259 5.35 12.83 14.02
CA ARG A 259 5.69 11.58 13.31
C ARG A 259 5.09 10.36 13.99
N GLU A 260 5.21 10.25 15.31
CA GLU A 260 4.65 9.13 16.09
C GLU A 260 3.10 9.08 16.01
N SER A 261 2.44 10.23 16.03
CA SER A 261 0.99 10.32 15.84
C SER A 261 0.57 9.90 14.42
N LEU A 262 1.32 10.33 13.40
CA LEU A 262 1.02 10.01 12.00
C LEU A 262 1.23 8.52 11.72
N LEU A 263 2.30 7.89 12.22
CA LEU A 263 2.50 6.44 12.06
C LEU A 263 1.36 5.59 12.63
N LYS A 264 0.75 6.03 13.73
CA LYS A 264 -0.44 5.36 14.28
C LYS A 264 -1.65 5.50 13.35
N THR A 265 -1.81 6.67 12.73
CA THR A 265 -2.93 7.00 11.85
C THR A 265 -2.79 6.31 10.50
N HIS A 266 -1.58 6.32 9.94
CA HIS A 266 -1.29 5.80 8.59
C HIS A 266 -1.16 4.27 8.56
N ARG A 267 -1.30 3.61 9.71
CA ARG A 267 -1.15 2.16 9.83
C ARG A 267 -1.98 1.36 8.82
N LEU A 268 -3.19 1.80 8.49
CA LEU A 268 -4.05 1.07 7.53
C LEU A 268 -3.60 1.22 6.07
N ALA A 269 -2.72 2.17 5.75
CA ALA A 269 -2.14 2.29 4.41
C ALA A 269 -0.99 1.30 4.16
N SER A 270 -0.43 0.69 5.22
CA SER A 270 0.66 -0.29 5.09
C SER A 270 0.34 -1.67 5.69
N ASP A 271 -0.47 -1.71 6.75
CA ASP A 271 -0.66 -2.92 7.56
C ASP A 271 -2.09 -3.50 7.45
N GLY A 272 -2.89 -3.10 6.46
CA GLY A 272 -4.23 -3.66 6.23
C GLY A 272 -4.23 -5.05 5.57
N ILE A 273 -5.42 -5.60 5.35
CA ILE A 273 -5.64 -6.82 4.54
C ILE A 273 -6.12 -6.38 3.16
N SER A 274 -5.66 -6.98 2.06
CA SER A 274 -6.22 -6.68 0.75
C SER A 274 -7.73 -6.94 0.72
N GLU A 275 -8.48 -6.03 0.10
CA GLU A 275 -9.93 -6.14 -0.01
C GLU A 275 -10.36 -7.41 -0.76
N SER A 276 -9.57 -7.84 -1.75
CA SER A 276 -9.78 -9.13 -2.43
C SER A 276 -9.71 -10.31 -1.46
N THR A 277 -8.67 -10.39 -0.62
CA THR A 277 -8.51 -11.46 0.36
C THR A 277 -9.62 -11.47 1.40
N LEU A 278 -10.05 -10.30 1.89
CA LEU A 278 -11.21 -10.22 2.80
C LEU A 278 -12.48 -10.77 2.13
N ARG A 279 -12.70 -10.41 0.87
CA ARG A 279 -13.84 -10.87 0.08
C ARG A 279 -13.79 -12.37 -0.19
N ASP A 280 -12.61 -12.91 -0.51
CA ASP A 280 -12.42 -14.33 -0.79
C ASP A 280 -12.65 -15.17 0.46
N ILE A 281 -12.11 -14.76 1.61
CA ILE A 281 -12.39 -15.39 2.91
C ILE A 281 -13.89 -15.40 3.19
N TYR A 282 -14.56 -14.26 3.04
CA TYR A 282 -16.00 -14.16 3.35
C TYR A 282 -16.84 -15.05 2.43
N ARG A 283 -16.55 -15.04 1.12
CA ARG A 283 -17.23 -15.92 0.15
C ARG A 283 -16.96 -17.39 0.43
N ARG A 284 -15.73 -17.73 0.83
CA ARG A 284 -15.35 -19.10 1.17
C ARG A 284 -16.09 -19.59 2.41
N LEU A 285 -16.14 -18.78 3.47
CA LEU A 285 -16.92 -19.09 4.68
C LEU A 285 -18.40 -19.29 4.35
N TYR A 286 -19.00 -18.38 3.58
CA TYR A 286 -20.39 -18.51 3.13
C TYR A 286 -20.64 -19.81 2.35
N TYR A 287 -19.74 -20.15 1.41
CA TYR A 287 -19.85 -21.40 0.65
C TYR A 287 -19.74 -22.64 1.55
N LEU A 288 -18.83 -22.64 2.51
CA LEU A 288 -18.66 -23.74 3.46
C LEU A 288 -19.90 -23.91 4.34
N ASP A 289 -20.52 -22.83 4.81
CA ASP A 289 -21.76 -22.89 5.60
C ASP A 289 -22.94 -23.45 4.79
N MET A 290 -23.04 -23.08 3.51
CA MET A 290 -24.18 -23.47 2.67
C MET A 290 -24.04 -24.87 2.06
N ALA A 291 -22.83 -25.25 1.63
CA ALA A 291 -22.59 -26.49 0.88
C ALA A 291 -21.91 -27.58 1.69
N HIS A 292 -21.22 -27.23 2.79
CA HIS A 292 -20.39 -28.12 3.59
C HIS A 292 -20.67 -27.94 5.10
N ALA A 293 -21.92 -27.66 5.44
CA ALA A 293 -22.36 -27.34 6.80
C ALA A 293 -21.82 -28.37 7.82
N GLY A 294 -21.13 -27.88 8.84
CA GLY A 294 -20.57 -28.71 9.92
C GLY A 294 -19.20 -29.32 9.65
N GLN A 295 -18.60 -29.14 8.46
CA GLN A 295 -17.22 -29.59 8.20
C GLN A 295 -16.16 -28.76 8.94
N VAL A 296 -16.41 -27.45 9.13
CA VAL A 296 -15.55 -26.55 9.91
C VAL A 296 -16.39 -25.60 10.76
N ARG A 297 -16.04 -25.46 12.05
CA ARG A 297 -16.58 -24.37 12.89
C ARG A 297 -15.65 -23.18 12.81
N HIS A 298 -16.16 -21.98 12.53
CA HIS A 298 -15.32 -20.80 12.43
C HIS A 298 -15.75 -19.68 13.40
N HIS A 299 -14.77 -19.00 14.01
CA HIS A 299 -14.97 -17.90 14.94
C HIS A 299 -13.99 -16.76 14.64
N LEU A 300 -14.49 -15.66 14.09
CA LEU A 300 -13.69 -14.47 13.80
C LEU A 300 -13.94 -13.44 14.91
N ARG A 301 -12.91 -13.15 15.72
CA ARG A 301 -13.03 -12.25 16.88
C ARG A 301 -12.03 -11.10 16.82
N PRO A 302 -12.48 -9.88 16.47
CA PRO A 302 -11.68 -8.69 16.64
C PRO A 302 -11.59 -8.30 18.12
N ALA A 303 -10.86 -7.22 18.41
CA ALA A 303 -10.65 -6.65 19.73
C ALA A 303 -10.19 -7.68 20.79
N CYS A 304 -9.36 -8.65 20.39
CA CYS A 304 -8.88 -9.73 21.26
C CYS A 304 -7.35 -9.71 21.39
N HIS A 305 -6.85 -9.86 22.63
CA HIS A 305 -5.42 -10.00 22.93
C HIS A 305 -5.14 -11.32 23.64
N VAL A 306 -4.33 -12.19 23.02
CA VAL A 306 -3.77 -13.37 23.68
C VAL A 306 -2.71 -12.94 24.70
N GLU A 307 -2.93 -13.23 25.98
CA GLU A 307 -2.05 -12.84 27.09
C GLU A 307 -1.06 -13.94 27.47
N ALA A 308 -1.46 -15.20 27.32
CA ALA A 308 -0.64 -16.36 27.64
C ALA A 308 -1.16 -17.63 26.93
N LEU A 309 -0.32 -18.67 26.91
CA LEU A 309 -0.69 -20.02 26.50
C LEU A 309 -0.46 -20.96 27.69
N ARG A 310 -1.44 -21.81 27.98
CA ARG A 310 -1.36 -22.87 29.00
C ARG A 310 -1.33 -24.24 28.31
N PRO A 311 -0.41 -25.14 28.66
CA PRO A 311 -0.44 -26.50 28.15
C PRO A 311 -1.70 -27.24 28.64
N ASP A 312 -2.28 -28.06 27.77
CA ASP A 312 -3.43 -28.91 28.07
C ASP A 312 -3.33 -30.23 27.30
N GLY A 313 -2.64 -31.21 27.89
CA GLY A 313 -2.27 -32.44 27.21
C GLY A 313 -1.43 -32.17 25.96
N ASP A 314 -1.91 -32.61 24.80
CA ASP A 314 -1.31 -32.36 23.49
C ASP A 314 -1.70 -31.00 22.88
N ARG A 315 -2.54 -30.23 23.55
CA ARG A 315 -3.09 -28.94 23.10
C ARG A 315 -2.51 -27.78 23.90
N HIS A 316 -2.83 -26.58 23.43
CA HIS A 316 -2.62 -25.35 24.17
C HIS A 316 -3.95 -24.62 24.33
N VAL A 317 -4.15 -24.02 25.50
CA VAL A 317 -5.26 -23.13 25.77
C VAL A 317 -4.73 -21.70 25.76
N ALA A 318 -5.22 -20.89 24.82
CA ALA A 318 -4.93 -19.47 24.77
C ALA A 318 -5.83 -18.71 25.75
N LEU A 319 -5.20 -17.96 26.65
CA LEU A 319 -5.88 -17.02 27.54
C LEU A 319 -6.06 -15.70 26.79
N VAL A 320 -7.31 -15.33 26.51
CA VAL A 320 -7.65 -14.17 25.68
C VAL A 320 -8.37 -13.12 26.50
N ARG A 321 -7.91 -11.87 26.40
CA ARG A 321 -8.60 -10.68 26.93
C ARG A 321 -9.30 -9.93 25.81
N GLU A 322 -10.55 -9.55 26.05
CA GLU A 322 -11.31 -8.67 25.18
C GLU A 322 -10.93 -7.21 25.47
N LEU A 323 -10.63 -6.45 24.42
CA LEU A 323 -10.11 -5.08 24.47
C LEU A 323 -11.22 -4.03 24.52
N ASP A 324 -12.47 -4.43 24.33
CA ASP A 324 -13.67 -3.61 24.57
C ASP A 324 -14.10 -3.58 26.05
N GLY A 325 -13.39 -4.32 26.93
CA GLY A 325 -13.65 -4.36 28.37
C GLY A 325 -14.67 -5.42 28.80
N THR A 326 -15.12 -6.30 27.90
CA THR A 326 -16.16 -7.30 28.19
C THR A 326 -15.67 -8.51 29.02
N GLY A 327 -14.37 -8.82 29.01
CA GLY A 327 -13.81 -9.82 29.92
C GLY A 327 -12.62 -10.61 29.38
N ARG A 328 -12.52 -11.86 29.84
CA ARG A 328 -11.52 -12.85 29.45
C ARG A 328 -12.19 -14.18 29.14
N PHE A 329 -11.65 -14.91 28.17
CA PHE A 329 -12.10 -16.25 27.81
C PHE A 329 -10.91 -17.13 27.38
N GLU A 330 -11.17 -18.44 27.26
CA GLU A 330 -10.18 -19.43 26.88
C GLU A 330 -10.47 -19.96 25.47
N VAL A 331 -9.41 -20.19 24.68
CA VAL A 331 -9.49 -20.83 23.36
C VAL A 331 -8.56 -22.04 23.32
N PRO A 332 -9.07 -23.28 23.43
CA PRO A 332 -8.27 -24.47 23.20
C PRO A 332 -7.92 -24.62 21.71
N ALA A 333 -6.68 -25.01 21.40
CA ALA A 333 -6.21 -25.23 20.05
C ALA A 333 -5.12 -26.33 20.00
N ASP A 334 -5.18 -27.16 18.96
CA ASP A 334 -4.14 -28.12 18.60
C ASP A 334 -2.96 -27.44 17.89
N VAL A 335 -3.26 -26.39 17.12
CA VAL A 335 -2.30 -25.61 16.31
C VAL A 335 -2.57 -24.11 16.47
N ILE A 336 -1.51 -23.33 16.70
CA ILE A 336 -1.56 -21.88 16.87
C ILE A 336 -0.57 -21.23 15.91
N VAL A 337 -1.08 -20.38 15.01
CA VAL A 337 -0.28 -19.60 14.04
C VAL A 337 -0.33 -18.13 14.43
N PHE A 338 0.81 -17.61 14.90
CA PHE A 338 0.98 -16.20 15.21
C PHE A 338 1.39 -15.43 13.95
N CYS A 339 0.48 -14.61 13.45
CA CYS A 339 0.69 -13.62 12.40
C CYS A 339 0.97 -12.25 13.02
N THR A 340 1.94 -12.20 13.95
CA THR A 340 2.23 -11.04 14.81
C THR A 340 3.28 -10.09 14.25
N GLY A 341 3.61 -10.25 12.96
CA GLY A 341 4.49 -9.37 12.21
C GLY A 341 5.96 -9.53 12.61
N TYR A 342 6.75 -8.52 12.24
CA TYR A 342 8.19 -8.54 12.39
C TYR A 342 8.64 -7.33 13.20
N ARG A 343 9.72 -7.47 13.97
CA ARG A 343 10.32 -6.35 14.70
C ARG A 343 11.69 -6.00 14.13
N GLY A 344 11.91 -4.70 13.97
CA GLY A 344 13.24 -4.14 13.73
C GLY A 344 14.02 -4.04 15.02
N GLY A 345 15.32 -3.88 14.89
CA GLY A 345 16.27 -3.71 15.98
C GLY A 345 17.65 -3.46 15.40
N LEU A 346 18.57 -2.96 16.22
CA LEU A 346 19.96 -2.90 15.79
C LEU A 346 20.48 -4.34 15.71
N PRO A 347 21.03 -4.76 14.58
CA PRO A 347 21.57 -6.11 14.45
C PRO A 347 22.68 -6.37 15.47
N ALA A 348 22.69 -7.59 16.04
CA ALA A 348 23.63 -7.94 17.10
C ALA A 348 25.10 -7.83 16.67
N TYR A 349 25.40 -8.01 15.39
CA TYR A 349 26.76 -7.85 14.86
C TYR A 349 27.30 -6.42 14.97
N LEU A 350 26.45 -5.40 15.14
CA LEU A 350 26.89 -4.01 15.37
C LEU A 350 27.24 -3.73 16.84
N ALA A 351 27.07 -4.70 17.76
CA ALA A 351 27.38 -4.51 19.17
C ALA A 351 28.88 -4.23 19.41
N GLY A 352 29.76 -4.55 18.46
CA GLY A 352 31.19 -4.27 18.52
C GLY A 352 31.60 -2.86 18.09
N LEU A 353 30.69 -2.03 17.56
CA LEU A 353 31.02 -0.66 17.15
C LEU A 353 31.38 0.22 18.35
N ASP A 354 32.48 0.96 18.23
CA ASP A 354 32.86 2.00 19.19
C ASP A 354 33.23 3.28 18.41
N PRO A 355 32.49 4.39 18.57
CA PRO A 355 31.29 4.56 19.41
C PRO A 355 30.06 3.75 18.95
N GLN A 356 29.07 3.60 19.83
CA GLN A 356 27.80 2.94 19.50
C GLN A 356 26.86 3.87 18.71
N PRO A 357 25.97 3.32 17.86
CA PRO A 357 24.93 4.08 17.15
C PRO A 357 24.13 5.03 18.05
N ARG A 358 24.07 6.30 17.67
CA ARG A 358 23.39 7.35 18.46
C ARG A 358 21.88 7.15 18.42
N ARG A 359 21.25 7.47 19.54
CA ARG A 359 19.80 7.34 19.71
C ARG A 359 19.18 8.58 20.31
N ASP A 360 18.01 8.94 19.81
CA ASP A 360 17.14 9.99 20.36
C ASP A 360 15.91 9.33 20.98
N ASP A 361 15.80 9.38 22.32
CA ASP A 361 14.86 8.64 23.17
C ASP A 361 14.58 7.21 22.68
N GLY A 362 15.66 6.43 22.56
CA GLY A 362 15.63 5.01 22.19
C GLY A 362 15.58 4.70 20.69
N GLN A 363 15.30 5.68 19.82
CA GLN A 363 15.24 5.49 18.36
C GLN A 363 16.59 5.82 17.71
N LEU A 364 16.99 5.07 16.67
CA LEU A 364 18.23 5.34 15.95
C LEU A 364 18.18 6.71 15.27
N ARG A 365 19.27 7.48 15.38
CA ARG A 365 19.41 8.74 14.66
C ARG A 365 19.86 8.46 13.23
N ILE A 366 18.98 8.78 12.28
CA ILE A 366 19.18 8.50 10.85
C ILE A 366 19.01 9.81 10.09
N SER A 367 19.97 10.13 9.24
CA SER A 367 19.94 11.30 8.37
C SER A 367 18.87 11.17 7.28
N ARG A 368 18.57 12.28 6.59
CA ARG A 368 17.64 12.32 5.44
C ARG A 368 18.03 11.34 4.32
N ASP A 369 19.31 11.04 4.19
CA ASP A 369 19.85 10.13 3.16
C ASP A 369 20.14 8.73 3.71
N TYR A 370 19.43 8.33 4.77
CA TYR A 370 19.52 7.00 5.37
C TYR A 370 20.88 6.63 5.99
N ARG A 371 21.81 7.58 6.13
CA ARG A 371 23.05 7.38 6.90
C ARG A 371 22.73 7.31 8.39
N LEU A 372 23.18 6.25 9.06
CA LEU A 372 23.12 6.06 10.51
C LEU A 372 24.17 6.94 11.19
N ASP A 373 23.74 7.79 12.12
CA ASP A 373 24.66 8.53 12.99
C ASP A 373 25.14 7.61 14.11
N TRP A 374 26.41 7.22 14.06
CA TRP A 374 27.06 6.42 15.09
C TRP A 374 28.23 7.12 15.75
N GLY A 375 28.55 8.37 15.37
CA GLY A 375 29.63 9.16 15.97
C GLY A 375 31.06 8.73 15.62
N GLY A 376 31.25 7.79 14.69
CA GLY A 376 32.57 7.36 14.22
C GLY A 376 33.25 8.31 13.23
N PRO A 377 34.41 7.92 12.66
CA PRO A 377 35.14 8.72 11.68
C PRO A 377 34.29 9.11 10.46
N GLU A 378 34.50 10.31 9.91
CA GLU A 378 33.73 10.79 8.75
C GLU A 378 33.95 9.96 7.49
N SER A 379 35.14 9.34 7.35
CA SER A 379 35.51 8.41 6.28
C SER A 379 34.69 7.11 6.30
N LEU A 380 34.07 6.79 7.44
CA LEU A 380 33.27 5.59 7.64
C LEU A 380 31.78 5.91 7.61
N SER A 381 31.05 5.19 6.78
CA SER A 381 29.62 5.41 6.59
C SER A 381 28.83 4.12 6.75
N ILE A 382 27.71 4.19 7.47
CA ILE A 382 26.74 3.10 7.61
C ILE A 382 25.41 3.63 7.09
N TYR A 383 24.84 2.97 6.09
CA TYR A 383 23.51 3.25 5.56
C TYR A 383 22.55 2.14 5.95
N VAL A 384 21.28 2.46 6.16
CA VAL A 384 20.27 1.49 6.58
C VAL A 384 19.13 1.39 5.58
N GLN A 385 18.67 0.16 5.36
CA GLN A 385 17.49 -0.17 4.56
C GLN A 385 16.45 -0.79 5.51
N ASN A 386 15.20 -0.30 5.47
CA ASN A 386 14.08 -0.84 6.28
C ASN A 386 14.33 -0.76 7.81
N ALA A 387 14.94 0.33 8.27
CA ALA A 387 15.21 0.59 9.69
C ALA A 387 14.92 2.04 10.11
N ALA A 388 14.21 2.79 9.27
CA ALA A 388 14.02 4.23 9.37
C ALA A 388 12.55 4.66 9.39
N GLU A 389 11.60 3.74 9.57
CA GLU A 389 10.15 4.01 9.64
C GLU A 389 9.78 5.17 10.58
N HIS A 390 10.46 5.29 11.73
CA HIS A 390 10.23 6.37 12.71
C HIS A 390 10.67 7.76 12.22
N THR A 391 11.52 7.83 11.20
CA THR A 391 12.06 9.07 10.63
C THR A 391 11.59 9.33 9.20
N HIS A 392 11.30 8.29 8.42
CA HIS A 392 10.98 8.34 6.98
C HIS A 392 9.56 7.84 6.67
N GLY A 393 8.79 7.45 7.68
CA GLY A 393 7.38 7.10 7.54
C GLY A 393 7.14 5.66 7.06
N ILE A 394 5.87 5.35 6.78
CA ILE A 394 5.39 4.01 6.43
C ILE A 394 5.95 3.47 5.10
N ALA A 395 6.55 4.33 4.28
CA ALA A 395 7.14 3.91 3.01
C ALA A 395 8.47 3.17 3.20
N ASP A 396 9.18 3.37 4.32
CA ASP A 396 10.47 2.73 4.57
C ASP A 396 10.40 1.18 4.61
N PRO A 397 9.46 0.54 5.34
CA PRO A 397 9.38 -0.91 5.31
C PRO A 397 8.79 -1.51 4.03
N ASN A 398 8.27 -0.70 3.11
CA ASN A 398 7.54 -1.14 1.94
C ASN A 398 8.46 -1.22 0.69
N LEU A 399 8.05 -2.02 -0.31
CA LEU A 399 8.72 -2.10 -1.60
C LEU A 399 8.54 -0.82 -2.45
N SER A 400 7.50 -0.02 -2.16
CA SER A 400 7.05 1.10 -2.99
C SER A 400 8.13 2.13 -3.30
N LEU A 401 9.03 2.40 -2.34
CA LEU A 401 10.14 3.35 -2.51
C LEU A 401 11.50 2.67 -2.32
N ALA A 402 11.59 1.34 -2.49
CA ALA A 402 12.85 0.62 -2.34
C ALA A 402 13.91 1.09 -3.36
N ALA A 403 13.54 1.20 -4.63
CA ALA A 403 14.42 1.72 -5.68
C ALA A 403 14.83 3.18 -5.41
N TRP A 404 13.87 4.05 -5.10
CA TRP A 404 14.15 5.46 -4.78
C TRP A 404 15.08 5.62 -3.58
N ARG A 405 14.85 4.87 -2.49
CA ARG A 405 15.73 4.89 -1.31
C ARG A 405 17.14 4.42 -1.68
N SER A 406 17.25 3.33 -2.43
CA SER A 406 18.53 2.83 -2.92
C SER A 406 19.27 3.86 -3.76
N ALA A 407 18.58 4.56 -4.67
CA ALA A 407 19.12 5.64 -5.47
C ALA A 407 19.61 6.82 -4.61
N ARG A 408 18.87 7.19 -3.55
CA ARG A 408 19.31 8.22 -2.59
C ARG A 408 20.56 7.83 -1.83
N ILE A 409 20.63 6.58 -1.37
CA ILE A 409 21.83 6.04 -0.70
C ILE A 409 23.03 6.06 -1.67
N ILE A 410 22.83 5.67 -2.93
CA ILE A 410 23.89 5.76 -3.96
C ILE A 410 24.35 7.21 -4.14
N ASN A 411 23.43 8.16 -4.31
CA ASN A 411 23.77 9.58 -4.43
C ASN A 411 24.60 10.08 -3.25
N ALA A 412 24.24 9.69 -2.02
CA ALA A 412 24.95 10.05 -0.80
C ALA A 412 26.35 9.42 -0.72
N ILE A 413 26.50 8.15 -1.07
CA ILE A 413 27.81 7.46 -1.10
C ILE A 413 28.76 8.13 -2.09
N TYR A 414 28.26 8.52 -3.27
CA TYR A 414 29.07 9.13 -4.31
C TYR A 414 29.23 10.66 -4.16
N GLY A 415 28.47 11.30 -3.27
CA GLY A 415 28.50 12.75 -3.06
C GLY A 415 28.05 13.56 -4.29
N ARG A 416 27.29 12.95 -5.19
CA ARG A 416 26.76 13.59 -6.41
C ARG A 416 25.44 12.94 -6.82
N GLN A 417 24.67 13.60 -7.68
CA GLN A 417 23.48 13.02 -8.28
C GLN A 417 23.89 11.98 -9.34
N VAL A 418 23.86 10.70 -8.97
CA VAL A 418 23.96 9.55 -9.89
C VAL A 418 22.60 9.29 -10.54
N TYR A 419 21.56 9.34 -9.72
CA TYR A 419 20.16 9.19 -10.11
C TYR A 419 19.35 10.42 -9.74
N ASP A 420 18.39 10.78 -10.59
CA ASP A 420 17.43 11.83 -10.26
C ASP A 420 16.39 11.27 -9.26
N THR A 421 16.34 11.87 -8.07
CA THR A 421 15.48 11.43 -6.96
C THR A 421 14.51 12.52 -6.49
N GLU A 422 14.49 13.66 -7.20
CA GLU A 422 13.75 14.88 -6.84
C GLU A 422 12.76 15.33 -7.93
N ARG A 423 12.68 14.59 -9.06
CA ARG A 423 11.85 14.97 -10.22
C ARG A 423 10.36 14.78 -10.02
N GLU A 424 9.96 13.71 -9.35
CA GLU A 424 8.54 13.36 -9.20
C GLU A 424 7.91 14.14 -8.05
N GLN A 425 6.74 14.72 -8.30
CA GLN A 425 5.96 15.45 -7.29
C GLN A 425 4.61 14.77 -7.08
N SER A 426 4.19 14.67 -5.82
CA SER A 426 2.83 14.21 -5.49
C SER A 426 1.76 15.21 -5.96
N THR A 427 0.50 14.78 -6.06
CA THR A 427 -0.62 15.70 -6.32
C THR A 427 -0.86 16.59 -5.11
N SER A 428 -0.86 16.01 -3.91
CA SER A 428 -0.91 16.75 -2.65
C SER A 428 0.38 17.52 -2.41
N ARG A 429 0.27 18.68 -1.75
CA ARG A 429 1.39 19.50 -1.29
C ARG A 429 1.46 19.37 0.23
N PHE A 430 2.42 18.58 0.72
CA PHE A 430 2.54 18.28 2.15
C PHE A 430 3.31 19.35 2.95
N GLY A 431 4.21 20.09 2.31
CA GLY A 431 4.95 21.20 2.91
C GLY A 431 4.24 22.56 2.82
N PRO A 432 4.79 23.60 3.48
CA PRO A 432 4.30 24.97 3.29
C PRO A 432 4.40 25.36 1.81
N VAL A 433 3.30 25.85 1.24
CA VAL A 433 3.24 26.31 -0.15
C VAL A 433 4.24 27.45 -0.32
N PRO A 434 5.21 27.37 -1.24
CA PRO A 434 6.04 28.53 -1.58
C PRO A 434 5.13 29.67 -2.01
N THR A 435 5.23 30.83 -1.34
CA THR A 435 4.41 32.03 -1.61
C THR A 435 4.64 32.64 -3.00
N THR A 436 5.53 32.10 -3.80
CA THR A 436 5.70 32.48 -5.20
C THR A 436 4.66 31.78 -6.06
N VAL A 437 3.54 32.46 -6.26
CA VAL A 437 2.72 32.26 -7.46
C VAL A 437 3.60 32.63 -8.65
N THR A 438 4.21 31.64 -9.28
CA THR A 438 4.90 31.85 -10.56
C THR A 438 3.81 32.18 -11.57
N ALA A 439 3.77 33.42 -12.05
CA ALA A 439 2.87 33.82 -13.13
C ALA A 439 3.06 32.87 -14.32
N PRO A 440 1.99 32.42 -14.99
CA PRO A 440 2.12 31.51 -16.12
C PRO A 440 3.00 32.17 -17.20
N THR A 441 4.09 31.48 -17.54
CA THR A 441 5.04 31.92 -18.56
C THR A 441 4.32 32.03 -19.91
N THR A 442 4.24 33.24 -20.45
CA THR A 442 3.65 33.51 -21.76
C THR A 442 4.48 32.81 -22.84
N VAL A 443 3.99 31.68 -23.35
CA VAL A 443 4.54 31.07 -24.56
C VAL A 443 3.96 31.82 -25.76
N THR A 444 4.78 32.65 -26.41
CA THR A 444 4.45 33.24 -27.70
C THR A 444 4.47 32.17 -28.79
N VAL A 445 3.29 31.89 -29.36
CA VAL A 445 3.12 31.06 -30.56
C VAL A 445 3.31 31.95 -31.80
N PRO A 446 4.05 31.54 -32.85
CA PRO A 446 4.18 32.31 -34.08
C PRO A 446 2.87 32.29 -34.89
N PRO A 447 2.58 33.32 -35.71
CA PRO A 447 1.35 33.37 -36.48
C PRO A 447 1.41 32.54 -37.78
N ASP A 448 0.23 32.11 -38.18
CA ASP A 448 -0.20 31.60 -39.49
C ASP A 448 0.15 30.15 -39.89
N THR A 449 -0.84 29.28 -39.70
CA THR A 449 -1.40 28.49 -40.81
C THR A 449 -2.93 28.45 -40.70
N ALA A 450 -3.61 28.76 -41.80
CA ALA A 450 -5.07 28.79 -41.93
C ALA A 450 -5.70 27.40 -41.75
N PRO A 451 -6.95 27.29 -41.24
CA PRO A 451 -7.54 26.02 -40.84
C PRO A 451 -8.18 25.26 -42.01
N ALA A 452 -7.95 23.96 -42.04
CA ALA A 452 -8.88 23.00 -42.66
C ALA A 452 -10.03 22.70 -41.68
N GLU A 453 -11.20 22.42 -42.22
CA GLU A 453 -12.48 22.40 -41.52
C GLU A 453 -12.63 21.28 -40.46
N THR A 454 -13.23 21.71 -39.34
CA THR A 454 -14.11 20.98 -38.40
C THR A 454 -13.60 19.77 -37.63
N GLU A 455 -13.19 20.02 -36.38
CA GLU A 455 -13.52 19.16 -35.23
C GLU A 455 -13.52 19.99 -33.92
N ALA A 456 -14.33 19.57 -32.95
CA ALA A 456 -14.80 20.34 -31.78
C ALA A 456 -13.70 20.99 -30.91
N ALA A 457 -13.94 22.22 -30.46
CA ALA A 457 -13.05 22.97 -29.59
C ALA A 457 -12.97 22.37 -28.16
N PRO A 458 -11.79 22.34 -27.52
CA PRO A 458 -11.65 21.93 -26.12
C PRO A 458 -12.10 23.04 -25.17
N ILE A 459 -12.72 22.63 -24.06
CA ILE A 459 -13.25 23.47 -22.98
C ILE A 459 -12.07 24.17 -22.27
N GLY A 460 -11.90 25.47 -22.50
CA GLY A 460 -10.88 26.30 -21.85
C GLY A 460 -11.21 26.62 -20.39
N GLY A 461 -10.18 26.71 -19.53
CA GLY A 461 -10.27 26.87 -18.06
C GLY A 461 -10.67 28.26 -17.54
N GLY A 462 -11.68 28.89 -18.15
CA GLY A 462 -12.32 30.12 -17.64
C GLY A 462 -13.82 29.90 -17.37
N PRO A 463 -14.52 30.83 -16.70
CA PRO A 463 -15.97 30.72 -16.53
C PRO A 463 -16.66 30.76 -17.90
N LEU A 464 -17.47 29.75 -18.20
CA LEU A 464 -18.23 29.63 -19.44
C LEU A 464 -19.71 29.94 -19.18
N THR A 465 -20.32 30.74 -20.06
CA THR A 465 -21.78 30.88 -20.07
C THR A 465 -22.39 29.65 -20.73
N VAL A 466 -23.29 28.98 -20.02
CA VAL A 466 -24.01 27.80 -20.53
C VAL A 466 -25.37 28.23 -21.07
N GLY A 467 -25.68 27.79 -22.30
CA GLY A 467 -26.97 28.02 -22.92
C GLY A 467 -27.96 26.88 -22.66
N PHE A 468 -29.22 27.12 -23.01
CA PHE A 468 -30.26 26.09 -23.05
C PHE A 468 -30.59 25.69 -24.49
N ARG A 469 -31.04 24.44 -24.70
CA ARG A 469 -31.59 23.97 -25.98
C ARG A 469 -32.91 24.68 -26.29
N CYS A 470 -33.33 24.62 -27.56
CA CYS A 470 -34.62 25.14 -28.00
C CYS A 470 -35.76 24.54 -27.16
N PRO A 471 -36.73 25.34 -26.67
CA PRO A 471 -37.80 24.86 -25.81
C PRO A 471 -38.68 23.81 -26.49
N GLU A 472 -38.79 22.65 -25.86
CA GLU A 472 -39.79 21.64 -26.17
C GLU A 472 -41.10 22.03 -25.47
N ARG A 473 -42.23 21.97 -26.17
CA ARG A 473 -43.53 22.35 -25.61
C ARG A 473 -44.44 21.14 -25.46
N SER A 474 -44.98 20.93 -24.27
CA SER A 474 -45.99 19.90 -24.04
C SER A 474 -47.36 20.36 -24.55
N PRO A 475 -48.29 19.42 -24.82
CA PRO A 475 -49.68 19.75 -25.19
C PRO A 475 -50.41 20.63 -24.18
N GLY A 476 -50.01 20.60 -22.90
CA GLY A 476 -50.51 21.44 -21.82
C GLY A 476 -49.97 22.88 -21.79
N GLY A 477 -49.11 23.25 -22.74
CA GLY A 477 -48.54 24.59 -22.86
C GLY A 477 -47.30 24.84 -21.99
N MET A 478 -46.82 23.84 -21.25
CA MET A 478 -45.55 23.90 -20.55
C MET A 478 -44.40 23.86 -21.55
N SER A 479 -43.35 24.62 -21.30
CA SER A 479 -42.13 24.62 -22.12
C SER A 479 -40.92 24.20 -21.29
N VAL A 480 -40.10 23.30 -21.81
CA VAL A 480 -38.89 22.80 -21.16
C VAL A 480 -37.68 23.05 -22.04
N GLU A 481 -36.63 23.62 -21.46
CA GLU A 481 -35.36 23.91 -22.10
C GLU A 481 -34.25 23.19 -21.32
N MET A 482 -33.57 22.24 -21.96
CA MET A 482 -32.46 21.50 -21.34
C MET A 482 -31.17 22.31 -21.35
N ALA A 483 -30.43 22.35 -20.24
CA ALA A 483 -29.14 23.01 -20.20
C ALA A 483 -28.08 22.22 -20.99
N VAL A 484 -27.23 22.92 -21.75
CA VAL A 484 -26.16 22.30 -22.57
C VAL A 484 -24.82 22.42 -21.86
N LEU A 485 -24.53 21.48 -20.96
CA LEU A 485 -23.28 21.47 -20.21
C LEU A 485 -22.08 21.25 -21.18
N PRO A 486 -21.00 22.05 -21.08
CA PRO A 486 -19.84 21.90 -21.95
C PRO A 486 -19.26 20.49 -21.88
N GLY A 487 -19.14 19.82 -23.03
CA GLY A 487 -18.57 18.47 -23.13
C GLY A 487 -19.53 17.33 -22.76
N SER A 488 -20.83 17.59 -22.58
CA SER A 488 -21.85 16.55 -22.35
C SER A 488 -21.90 15.48 -23.44
N ASP A 489 -21.43 15.80 -24.65
CA ASP A 489 -21.42 14.88 -25.79
C ASP A 489 -20.20 13.95 -25.80
N ILE A 490 -19.23 14.18 -24.89
CA ILE A 490 -17.93 13.50 -24.87
C ILE A 490 -17.70 12.77 -23.54
N ARG A 491 -18.33 13.21 -22.44
CA ARG A 491 -18.22 12.57 -21.12
C ARG A 491 -19.56 12.56 -20.38
N PRO A 492 -19.81 11.55 -19.53
CA PRO A 492 -20.95 11.57 -18.61
C PRO A 492 -20.87 12.81 -17.72
N VAL A 493 -21.94 13.59 -17.68
CA VAL A 493 -22.07 14.72 -16.76
C VAL A 493 -22.60 14.22 -15.42
N PRO A 494 -22.11 14.73 -14.27
CA PRO A 494 -22.48 14.23 -12.94
C PRO A 494 -23.90 14.61 -12.53
N PHE A 495 -24.57 15.47 -13.30
CA PHE A 495 -25.95 15.86 -13.14
C PHE A 495 -26.46 16.41 -14.47
N HIS A 496 -27.78 16.49 -14.60
CA HIS A 496 -28.47 17.16 -15.68
C HIS A 496 -29.29 18.32 -15.13
N SER A 497 -29.66 19.27 -15.97
CA SER A 497 -30.50 20.40 -15.55
C SER A 497 -31.37 20.93 -16.68
N SER A 498 -32.47 21.55 -16.32
CA SER A 498 -33.42 22.17 -17.24
C SER A 498 -34.01 23.43 -16.63
N ARG A 499 -34.49 24.33 -17.51
CA ARG A 499 -35.38 25.42 -17.14
C ARG A 499 -36.71 25.16 -17.82
N TRP A 500 -37.80 25.32 -17.09
CA TRP A 500 -39.12 25.15 -17.67
C TRP A 500 -40.13 26.15 -17.11
N GLU A 501 -41.19 26.35 -17.89
CA GLU A 501 -42.26 27.30 -17.59
C GLU A 501 -43.62 26.63 -17.70
N VAL A 502 -44.49 26.90 -16.72
CA VAL A 502 -45.90 26.50 -16.74
C VAL A 502 -46.77 27.76 -16.84
N PRO A 503 -47.61 27.91 -17.88
CA PRO A 503 -48.52 29.05 -18.01
C PRO A 503 -49.52 29.17 -16.84
N PRO A 504 -50.05 30.39 -16.56
CA PRO A 504 -51.10 30.57 -15.56
C PRO A 504 -52.27 29.61 -15.74
N GLY A 505 -52.63 28.90 -14.68
CA GLY A 505 -53.74 27.92 -14.68
C GLY A 505 -53.44 26.59 -15.40
N ALA A 506 -52.25 26.41 -15.97
CA ALA A 506 -51.83 25.14 -16.55
C ALA A 506 -51.22 24.20 -15.50
N VAL A 507 -51.15 22.92 -15.86
CA VAL A 507 -50.57 21.85 -15.05
C VAL A 507 -49.38 21.27 -15.81
N SER A 508 -48.29 20.96 -15.12
CA SER A 508 -47.19 20.21 -15.73
C SER A 508 -47.65 18.79 -16.09
N ASP A 509 -46.89 18.12 -16.94
CA ASP A 509 -47.06 16.67 -17.07
C ASP A 509 -46.73 16.00 -15.72
N LEU A 510 -47.36 14.84 -15.46
CA LEU A 510 -47.03 14.02 -14.29
C LEU A 510 -45.72 13.30 -14.55
N ASP A 511 -44.71 13.54 -13.73
CA ASP A 511 -43.39 12.95 -13.90
C ASP A 511 -43.11 11.85 -12.87
N VAL A 512 -42.43 10.79 -13.31
CA VAL A 512 -41.98 9.65 -12.50
C VAL A 512 -40.70 9.10 -13.13
N HIS A 513 -39.57 9.30 -12.46
CA HIS A 513 -38.27 8.88 -12.98
C HIS A 513 -37.34 8.35 -11.89
N GLU A 514 -36.33 7.56 -12.30
CA GLU A 514 -35.40 6.88 -11.38
C GLU A 514 -34.26 7.78 -10.85
N VAL A 515 -34.39 9.11 -10.97
CA VAL A 515 -33.37 10.09 -10.53
C VAL A 515 -33.85 10.86 -9.30
N GLU A 516 -32.89 11.37 -8.51
CA GLU A 516 -33.19 12.36 -7.47
C GLU A 516 -33.18 13.76 -8.09
N GLU A 517 -34.13 14.62 -7.72
CA GLU A 517 -34.32 15.91 -8.39
C GLU A 517 -34.53 17.05 -7.38
N ILE A 518 -34.02 18.24 -7.69
CA ILE A 518 -34.29 19.48 -6.96
C ILE A 518 -34.85 20.52 -7.91
N TRP A 519 -35.97 21.12 -7.50
CA TRP A 519 -36.57 22.27 -8.16
C TRP A 519 -36.26 23.56 -7.41
N MET A 520 -35.87 24.58 -8.16
CA MET A 520 -35.66 25.95 -7.70
C MET A 520 -36.69 26.85 -8.38
N VAL A 521 -37.58 27.46 -7.60
CA VAL A 521 -38.63 28.32 -8.15
C VAL A 521 -38.07 29.73 -8.38
N GLY A 522 -37.94 30.11 -9.64
CA GLY A 522 -37.40 31.41 -10.05
C GLY A 522 -38.45 32.53 -10.07
N SER A 523 -39.67 32.23 -10.51
CA SER A 523 -40.78 33.20 -10.55
C SER A 523 -42.15 32.50 -10.61
N GLY A 524 -43.23 33.24 -10.36
CA GLY A 524 -44.59 32.69 -10.33
C GLY A 524 -44.91 31.93 -9.04
N ARG A 525 -46.10 31.35 -8.95
CA ARG A 525 -46.55 30.56 -7.80
C ARG A 525 -47.27 29.30 -8.28
N GLY A 526 -47.10 28.21 -7.55
CA GLY A 526 -47.73 26.95 -7.90
C GLY A 526 -48.11 26.13 -6.68
N ARG A 527 -48.87 25.07 -6.93
CA ARG A 527 -49.09 23.99 -5.97
C ARG A 527 -48.49 22.73 -6.54
N LEU A 528 -47.43 22.25 -5.91
CA LEU A 528 -46.79 20.98 -6.21
C LEU A 528 -47.56 19.89 -5.46
N VAL A 529 -47.91 18.83 -6.19
CA VAL A 529 -48.59 17.65 -5.68
C VAL A 529 -47.68 16.46 -5.93
N SER A 530 -47.38 15.70 -4.88
CA SER A 530 -46.57 14.49 -4.94
C SER A 530 -47.14 13.45 -3.99
N ASP A 531 -47.51 12.28 -4.51
CA ASP A 531 -48.33 11.28 -3.82
C ASP A 531 -49.56 11.91 -3.11
N ASP A 532 -49.65 11.77 -1.77
CA ASP A 532 -50.73 12.29 -0.94
C ASP A 532 -50.45 13.70 -0.38
N ASP A 533 -49.25 14.24 -0.63
CA ASP A 533 -48.81 15.53 -0.12
C ASP A 533 -48.93 16.64 -1.17
N ALA A 534 -49.31 17.84 -0.71
CA ALA A 534 -49.38 19.02 -1.55
C ALA A 534 -48.75 20.21 -0.82
N ILE A 535 -47.82 20.88 -1.51
CA ILE A 535 -47.16 22.08 -0.99
C ILE A 535 -47.32 23.25 -1.96
N ASP A 536 -47.55 24.44 -1.41
CA ASP A 536 -47.53 25.67 -2.20
C ASP A 536 -46.07 26.14 -2.36
N VAL A 537 -45.70 26.51 -3.57
CA VAL A 537 -44.36 26.95 -3.93
C VAL A 537 -44.37 28.37 -4.48
N ALA A 538 -43.36 29.16 -4.12
CA ALA A 538 -43.20 30.56 -4.48
C ALA A 538 -41.73 30.88 -4.82
N PRO A 539 -41.43 32.06 -5.39
CA PRO A 539 -40.07 32.40 -5.80
C PRO A 539 -39.10 32.37 -4.62
N GLY A 540 -37.97 31.67 -4.80
CA GLY A 540 -36.96 31.45 -3.77
C GLY A 540 -37.08 30.10 -3.05
N ASP A 541 -38.18 29.37 -3.22
CA ASP A 541 -38.31 28.03 -2.65
C ASP A 541 -37.47 27.01 -3.42
N MET A 542 -36.94 26.04 -2.66
CA MET A 542 -36.26 24.87 -3.19
C MET A 542 -36.95 23.61 -2.68
N VAL A 543 -37.29 22.70 -3.59
CA VAL A 543 -37.99 21.46 -3.27
C VAL A 543 -37.20 20.27 -3.78
N PHE A 544 -36.95 19.29 -2.90
CA PHE A 544 -36.31 18.03 -3.25
C PHE A 544 -37.35 16.94 -3.50
N MET A 545 -37.21 16.23 -4.61
CA MET A 545 -38.05 15.10 -5.00
C MET A 545 -37.23 13.81 -4.99
N PRO A 546 -37.64 12.80 -4.20
CA PRO A 546 -36.98 11.50 -4.21
C PRO A 546 -37.22 10.73 -5.51
N SER A 547 -36.30 9.81 -5.82
CA SER A 547 -36.42 8.89 -6.96
C SER A 547 -37.71 8.06 -6.92
N LYS A 548 -38.35 7.89 -8.09
CA LYS A 548 -39.58 7.10 -8.32
C LYS A 548 -40.83 7.60 -7.59
N VAL A 549 -40.84 8.85 -7.14
CA VAL A 549 -42.03 9.48 -6.55
C VAL A 549 -42.77 10.32 -7.61
N PRO A 550 -44.04 10.01 -7.92
CA PRO A 550 -44.85 10.81 -8.82
C PRO A 550 -45.03 12.24 -8.32
N HIS A 551 -44.83 13.21 -9.20
CA HIS A 551 -45.02 14.60 -8.86
C HIS A 551 -45.45 15.46 -10.07
N GLN A 552 -46.23 16.49 -9.79
CA GLN A 552 -46.72 17.46 -10.77
C GLN A 552 -46.99 18.82 -10.13
N VAL A 553 -46.90 19.91 -10.88
CA VAL A 553 -47.22 21.24 -10.39
C VAL A 553 -48.33 21.91 -11.17
N VAL A 554 -49.24 22.55 -10.44
CA VAL A 554 -50.26 23.44 -11.01
C VAL A 554 -49.83 24.88 -10.80
N ASN A 555 -49.78 25.69 -11.86
CA ASN A 555 -49.57 27.13 -11.70
C ASN A 555 -50.86 27.78 -11.16
N THR A 556 -50.81 28.22 -9.90
CA THR A 556 -51.93 28.86 -9.19
C THR A 556 -51.89 30.39 -9.27
N GLY A 557 -50.84 30.95 -9.87
CA GLY A 557 -50.63 32.38 -10.04
C GLY A 557 -51.18 32.95 -11.35
N THR A 558 -51.00 34.26 -11.52
CA THR A 558 -51.40 35.02 -12.72
C THR A 558 -50.25 35.24 -13.71
N GLU A 559 -49.04 34.79 -13.37
CA GLU A 559 -47.82 34.90 -14.19
C GLU A 559 -47.23 33.51 -14.43
N PRO A 560 -46.40 33.31 -15.48
CA PRO A 560 -45.74 32.02 -15.71
C PRO A 560 -44.91 31.57 -14.51
N LEU A 561 -45.12 30.32 -14.08
CA LEU A 561 -44.33 29.66 -13.06
C LEU A 561 -43.06 29.15 -13.72
N ARG A 562 -41.90 29.70 -13.33
CA ARG A 562 -40.60 29.34 -13.88
C ARG A 562 -39.81 28.55 -12.85
N ILE A 563 -39.40 27.36 -13.23
CA ILE A 563 -38.67 26.43 -12.38
C ILE A 563 -37.35 26.06 -13.07
N PHE A 564 -36.28 26.05 -12.30
CA PHE A 564 -35.02 25.46 -12.70
C PHE A 564 -34.86 24.13 -11.97
N SER A 565 -34.69 23.05 -12.73
CA SER A 565 -34.55 21.70 -12.20
C SER A 565 -33.11 21.20 -12.38
N VAL A 566 -32.61 20.45 -11.39
CA VAL A 566 -31.34 19.73 -11.41
C VAL A 566 -31.57 18.31 -10.90
N TRP A 567 -31.06 17.29 -11.60
CA TRP A 567 -31.16 15.88 -11.19
C TRP A 567 -29.87 15.09 -11.45
N TRP A 568 -29.66 14.00 -10.71
CA TRP A 568 -28.47 13.15 -10.80
C TRP A 568 -28.76 11.66 -10.60
#